data_AF-A0A7L9BIT3-F1
#
_entry.id   AF-A0A7L9BIT3-F1
#
_cell.length_a   1.000
_cell.length_b   1.000
_cell.length_c   1.000
_cell.angle_alpha   90.00
_cell.angle_beta   90.00
_cell.angle_gamma   90.00
#
_symmetry.space_group_name_H-M   'P 1'
#
loop_
_entity.id
_entity.type
_entity.pdbx_description
1 polymer ?
#
loop_
_entity_poly.entity_id
_entity_poly.type
_entity_poly.pdbx_seq_one_letter_code
_entity_poly.pdbx_strand_id
1 'polypeptide(L)'
;MTDIKLEIETRTNERIEYRIPDGLILMKSDDQSTRDITVYDLIAHHVGLSYVGQDIYVNESGEEYIRTKYGFESAIRYNQNIKILESERLIDELQYKLKIAREKTEKYGEIIKVLEAKSREQKEKLKKVTSPFQDENEALRQEIKQLIRELPEFKQINESVIGKLKRLIKQANERTSTESSNKSKLDWSTYNDLLADNDE
;
A
#
# COMPACT_ATOMS: atom_id res chain seq x y z
N MET A 1 -3.18 -30.74 17.01
CA MET A 1 -2.16 -31.76 16.72
C MET A 1 -2.90 -32.91 16.10
N THR A 2 -2.94 -32.94 14.78
CA THR A 2 -3.65 -33.95 14.00
C THR A 2 -2.91 -35.27 14.19
N ASP A 3 -3.66 -36.31 14.59
CA ASP A 3 -3.11 -37.62 14.93
C ASP A 3 -2.34 -38.22 13.76
N ILE A 4 -1.00 -38.13 13.83
CA ILE A 4 -0.07 -38.79 12.91
C ILE A 4 -0.33 -40.31 12.88
N LYS A 5 -0.89 -40.88 13.96
CA LYS A 5 -1.40 -42.27 13.99
C LYS A 5 -2.51 -42.51 12.97
N LEU A 6 -3.47 -41.60 12.85
CA LEU A 6 -4.61 -41.71 11.94
C LEU A 6 -4.17 -41.54 10.46
N GLU A 7 -3.18 -40.69 10.21
CA GLU A 7 -2.58 -40.49 8.88
C GLU A 7 -1.75 -41.70 8.39
N ILE A 8 -1.14 -42.45 9.32
CA ILE A 8 -0.43 -43.69 8.99
C ILE A 8 -1.41 -44.83 8.70
N GLU A 9 -2.52 -44.94 9.44
CA GLU A 9 -3.59 -45.92 9.18
C GLU A 9 -4.31 -45.69 7.85
N THR A 10 -4.47 -44.43 7.44
CA THR A 10 -5.17 -44.08 6.18
C THR A 10 -4.32 -44.26 4.92
N ARG A 11 -2.98 -44.31 5.02
CA ARG A 11 -2.09 -44.47 3.85
C ARG A 11 -1.70 -45.92 3.52
N THR A 12 -2.03 -46.89 4.36
CA THR A 12 -1.74 -48.32 4.10
C THR A 12 -2.90 -49.08 3.46
N ASN A 13 -4.09 -48.48 3.41
CA ASN A 13 -5.28 -49.11 2.82
C ASN A 13 -5.38 -48.76 1.33
N GLU A 14 -4.44 -49.24 0.52
CA GLU A 14 -4.72 -49.32 -0.91
C GLU A 14 -5.85 -50.35 -1.12
N ARG A 15 -6.95 -49.92 -1.74
CA ARG A 15 -8.05 -50.82 -2.11
C ARG A 15 -7.58 -51.62 -3.31
N ILE A 16 -7.02 -52.79 -3.05
CA ILE A 16 -6.46 -53.65 -4.09
C ILE A 16 -7.47 -54.76 -4.37
N GLU A 17 -8.07 -54.74 -5.55
CA GLU A 17 -9.00 -55.79 -6.01
C GLU A 17 -8.24 -57.07 -6.38
N TYR A 18 -7.88 -57.89 -5.39
CA TYR A 18 -7.50 -59.29 -5.63
C TYR A 18 -8.56 -60.25 -5.09
N ARG A 19 -8.84 -61.28 -5.89
CA ARG A 19 -9.70 -62.42 -5.52
C ARG A 19 -8.90 -63.40 -4.66
N ILE A 20 -9.40 -63.72 -3.47
CA ILE A 20 -8.91 -64.85 -2.67
C ILE A 20 -10.00 -65.93 -2.67
N PRO A 21 -9.65 -67.20 -2.93
CA PRO A 21 -10.59 -68.32 -2.83
C PRO A 21 -11.14 -68.46 -1.40
N ASP A 22 -12.45 -68.64 -1.27
CA ASP A 22 -13.14 -68.78 0.03
C ASP A 22 -12.56 -69.91 0.91
N GLY A 23 -11.97 -70.94 0.30
CA GLY A 23 -11.31 -72.05 1.03
C GLY A 23 -10.06 -71.68 1.82
N LEU A 24 -9.57 -70.44 1.71
CA LEU A 24 -8.45 -69.93 2.49
C LEU A 24 -8.89 -69.11 3.72
N ILE A 25 -10.20 -68.90 3.90
CA ILE A 25 -10.81 -68.25 5.05
C ILE A 25 -11.15 -69.34 6.07
N LEU A 26 -10.54 -69.27 7.26
CA LEU A 26 -10.69 -70.28 8.31
C LEU A 26 -11.77 -69.91 9.32
N MET A 27 -11.98 -68.61 9.52
CA MET A 27 -13.03 -68.08 10.38
C MET A 27 -13.49 -66.75 9.82
N LYS A 28 -14.77 -66.66 9.45
CA LYS A 28 -15.40 -65.39 9.12
C LYS A 28 -15.72 -64.65 10.41
N SER A 29 -15.50 -63.34 10.40
CA SER A 29 -15.88 -62.45 11.49
C SER A 29 -17.41 -62.30 11.53
N ASP A 30 -18.01 -62.53 12.70
CA ASP A 30 -19.47 -62.50 12.86
C ASP A 30 -20.07 -61.09 12.97
N ASP A 31 -19.28 -60.01 13.17
CA ASP A 31 -19.83 -58.65 13.20
C ASP A 31 -18.77 -57.55 12.99
N GLN A 32 -19.10 -56.60 12.09
CA GLN A 32 -18.63 -55.23 11.77
C GLN A 32 -17.26 -54.66 12.22
N SER A 33 -16.38 -55.42 12.86
CA SER A 33 -15.10 -54.94 13.37
C SER A 33 -14.07 -56.05 13.62
N THR A 34 -14.47 -57.31 13.52
CA THR A 34 -13.53 -58.43 13.62
C THR A 34 -12.95 -58.79 12.24
N ARG A 35 -11.67 -59.15 12.20
CA ARG A 35 -11.01 -59.57 10.94
C ARG A 35 -11.30 -61.04 10.66
N ASP A 36 -11.32 -61.41 9.39
CA ASP A 36 -11.33 -62.82 9.00
C ASP A 36 -9.97 -63.46 9.28
N ILE A 37 -9.97 -64.63 9.94
CA ILE A 37 -8.73 -65.41 10.15
C ILE A 37 -8.51 -66.25 8.90
N THR A 38 -7.37 -66.07 8.24
CA THR A 38 -7.02 -66.80 7.02
C THR A 38 -5.89 -67.79 7.25
N VAL A 39 -5.71 -68.75 6.33
CA VAL A 39 -4.55 -69.67 6.33
C VAL A 39 -3.22 -68.91 6.36
N TYR A 40 -3.17 -67.71 5.77
CA TYR A 40 -1.98 -66.85 5.82
C TYR A 40 -1.61 -66.40 7.23
N ASP A 41 -2.59 -66.25 8.13
CA ASP A 41 -2.33 -65.88 9.52
C ASP A 41 -1.63 -67.02 10.27
N LEU A 42 -2.05 -68.26 10.03
CA LEU A 42 -1.41 -69.45 10.60
C LEU A 42 0.00 -69.63 10.05
N ILE A 43 0.18 -69.47 8.74
CA ILE A 43 1.49 -69.53 8.10
C ILE A 43 2.40 -68.45 8.70
N ALA A 44 1.93 -67.21 8.79
CA ALA A 44 2.69 -66.10 9.35
C ALA A 44 3.10 -66.36 10.79
N HIS A 45 2.20 -66.88 11.63
CA HIS A 45 2.52 -67.28 13.00
C HIS A 45 3.60 -68.38 13.03
N HIS A 46 3.46 -69.40 12.18
CA HIS A 46 4.38 -70.54 12.15
C HIS A 46 5.78 -70.16 11.64
N VAL A 47 5.87 -69.30 10.63
CA VAL A 47 7.15 -68.82 10.08
C VAL A 47 7.69 -67.58 10.81
N GLY A 48 7.04 -67.15 11.89
CA GLY A 48 7.49 -66.03 12.73
C GLY A 48 7.44 -64.66 12.08
N LEU A 49 6.53 -64.44 11.13
CA LEU A 49 6.32 -63.13 10.52
C LEU A 49 5.54 -62.22 11.46
N SER A 50 5.91 -60.94 11.46
CA SER A 50 5.29 -59.89 12.26
C SER A 50 4.27 -59.11 11.44
N TYR A 51 3.31 -58.50 12.13
CA TYR A 51 2.27 -57.67 11.53
C TYR A 51 2.87 -56.45 10.81
N VAL A 52 2.47 -56.22 9.56
CA VAL A 52 2.94 -55.09 8.72
C VAL A 52 1.81 -54.10 8.42
N GLY A 53 0.56 -54.56 8.38
CA GLY A 53 -0.59 -53.72 8.01
C GLY A 53 -1.81 -54.56 7.69
N GLN A 54 -2.84 -53.91 7.17
CA GLN A 54 -4.06 -54.54 6.69
C GLN A 54 -4.41 -54.02 5.30
N ASP A 55 -5.02 -54.89 4.51
CA ASP A 55 -5.64 -54.55 3.23
C ASP A 55 -7.12 -54.93 3.28
N ILE A 56 -7.95 -54.14 2.60
CA ILE A 56 -9.37 -54.44 2.39
C ILE A 56 -9.51 -55.07 1.00
N TYR A 57 -10.09 -56.26 0.95
CA TYR A 57 -10.38 -56.99 -0.27
C TYR A 57 -11.89 -57.15 -0.45
N VAL A 58 -12.33 -57.40 -1.69
CA VAL A 58 -13.72 -57.66 -2.06
C VAL A 58 -13.81 -59.04 -2.73
N ASN A 59 -14.70 -59.93 -2.26
CA ASN A 59 -14.90 -61.26 -2.86
C ASN A 59 -15.84 -61.20 -4.10
N GLU A 60 -16.04 -62.34 -4.77
CA GLU A 60 -16.86 -62.42 -5.99
C GLU A 60 -18.35 -62.09 -5.77
N SER A 61 -18.82 -62.18 -4.53
CA SER A 61 -20.18 -61.81 -4.12
C SER A 61 -20.30 -60.35 -3.66
N GLY A 62 -19.20 -59.59 -3.68
CA GLY A 62 -19.15 -58.18 -3.27
C GLY A 62 -18.95 -57.98 -1.76
N GLU A 63 -18.68 -59.03 -0.99
CA GLU A 63 -18.41 -58.92 0.45
C GLU A 63 -16.98 -58.42 0.69
N GLU A 64 -16.84 -57.42 1.56
CA GLU A 64 -15.53 -56.91 1.99
C GLU A 64 -14.95 -57.77 3.11
N TYR A 65 -13.66 -58.08 3.02
CA TYR A 65 -12.92 -58.72 4.12
C TYR A 65 -11.54 -58.08 4.32
N ILE A 66 -11.10 -58.07 5.58
CA ILE A 66 -9.84 -57.46 6.00
C ILE A 66 -8.78 -58.56 6.11
N ARG A 67 -7.68 -58.42 5.35
CA ARG A 67 -6.53 -59.33 5.45
C ARG A 67 -5.37 -58.64 6.13
N THR A 68 -4.67 -59.38 6.98
CA THR A 68 -3.43 -58.92 7.60
C THR A 68 -2.22 -59.17 6.67
N LYS A 69 -1.41 -58.14 6.46
CA LYS A 69 -0.08 -58.23 5.85
C LYS A 69 0.95 -58.59 6.90
N TYR A 70 1.86 -59.50 6.55
CA TYR A 70 2.95 -59.93 7.41
C TYR A 70 4.30 -59.77 6.73
N GLY A 71 5.35 -59.61 7.52
CA GLY A 71 6.72 -59.43 7.05
C GLY A 71 7.74 -59.72 8.15
N PHE A 72 9.01 -59.79 7.80
CA PHE A 72 10.06 -60.02 8.78
C PHE A 72 10.29 -58.77 9.63
N GLU A 73 10.27 -58.92 10.95
CA GLU A 73 10.46 -57.82 11.92
C GLU A 73 11.73 -56.99 11.63
N SER A 74 12.84 -57.65 11.25
CA SER A 74 14.08 -56.97 10.89
C SER A 74 13.93 -56.05 9.68
N ALA A 75 13.16 -56.47 8.67
CA ALA A 75 12.88 -55.65 7.49
C ALA A 75 11.91 -54.51 7.81
N ILE A 76 10.93 -54.74 8.69
CA ILE A 76 9.99 -53.73 9.17
C ILE A 76 10.76 -52.62 9.90
N ARG A 77 11.59 -52.99 10.89
CA ARG A 77 12.40 -52.03 11.67
C ARG A 77 13.39 -51.28 10.79
N TYR A 78 14.04 -51.97 9.86
CA TYR A 78 14.96 -51.33 8.92
C TYR A 78 14.26 -50.26 8.07
N ASN A 79 13.09 -50.57 7.50
CA ASN A 79 12.32 -49.61 6.73
C ASN A 79 11.79 -48.44 7.57
N GLN A 80 11.36 -48.70 8.80
CA GLN A 80 10.96 -47.64 9.73
C GLN A 80 12.14 -46.71 10.06
N ASN A 81 13.30 -47.28 10.35
CA ASN A 81 14.50 -46.50 10.65
C ASN A 81 14.95 -45.65 9.46
N ILE A 82 14.90 -46.17 8.22
CA ILE A 82 15.18 -45.36 7.02
C ILE A 82 14.23 -44.16 6.95
N LYS A 83 12.92 -44.39 7.10
CA LYS A 83 11.93 -43.31 7.01
C LYS A 83 12.14 -42.26 8.11
N ILE A 84 12.51 -42.70 9.31
CA ILE A 84 12.84 -41.80 10.43
C ILE A 84 14.07 -40.96 10.07
N LEU A 85 15.15 -41.59 9.61
CA LEU A 85 16.39 -40.89 9.22
C LEU A 85 16.16 -39.88 8.09
N GLU A 86 15.36 -40.23 7.09
CA GLU A 86 14.98 -39.30 6.02
C GLU A 86 14.17 -38.11 6.55
N SER A 87 13.25 -38.37 7.47
CA SER A 87 12.44 -37.33 8.12
C SER A 87 13.30 -36.42 8.98
N GLU A 88 14.24 -36.96 9.76
CA GLU A 88 15.21 -36.19 10.55
C GLU A 88 16.06 -35.29 9.65
N ARG A 89 16.58 -35.83 8.54
CA ARG A 89 17.36 -35.05 7.58
C ARG A 89 16.56 -33.87 7.00
N LEU A 90 15.30 -34.10 6.65
CA LEU A 90 14.40 -33.06 6.15
C LEU A 90 14.11 -31.98 7.20
N ILE A 91 13.91 -32.38 8.46
CA ILE A 91 13.71 -31.46 9.58
C ILE A 91 14.93 -30.55 9.72
N ASP A 92 16.14 -31.10 9.71
CA ASP A 92 17.38 -30.33 9.82
C ASP A 92 17.55 -29.34 8.65
N GLU A 93 17.30 -29.79 7.41
CA GLU A 93 17.34 -28.92 6.23
C GLU A 93 16.34 -27.75 6.33
N LEU A 94 15.12 -28.01 6.82
CA LEU A 94 14.09 -26.99 7.02
C LEU A 94 14.44 -26.02 8.15
N GLN A 95 14.98 -26.53 9.26
CA GLN A 95 15.46 -25.70 10.37
C GLN A 95 16.58 -24.76 9.91
N TYR A 96 17.52 -25.26 9.11
CA TYR A 96 18.59 -24.45 8.53
C TYR A 96 18.05 -23.36 7.60
N LYS A 97 17.12 -23.71 6.69
CA LYS A 97 16.46 -22.73 5.81
C LYS A 97 15.68 -21.69 6.60
N LEU A 98 14.99 -22.09 7.66
CA LEU A 98 14.25 -21.20 8.55
C LEU A 98 15.18 -20.22 9.28
N LYS A 99 16.34 -20.69 9.75
CA LYS A 99 17.36 -19.83 10.36
C LYS A 99 17.82 -18.74 9.39
N ILE A 100 18.16 -19.10 8.15
CA ILE A 100 18.55 -18.13 7.11
C ILE A 100 17.43 -17.12 6.84
N ALA A 101 16.18 -17.60 6.75
CA ALA A 101 15.04 -16.73 6.51
C ALA A 101 14.87 -15.70 7.64
N ARG A 102 14.99 -16.12 8.91
CA ARG A 102 14.91 -15.22 10.08
C ARG A 102 16.00 -14.15 10.06
N GLU A 103 17.25 -14.54 9.80
CA GLU A 103 18.37 -13.59 9.70
C GLU A 103 18.15 -12.57 8.59
N LYS A 104 17.58 -12.98 7.44
CA LYS A 104 17.22 -12.04 6.36
C LYS A 104 16.10 -11.10 6.79
N THR A 105 15.07 -11.61 7.46
CA THR A 105 13.96 -10.78 7.97
C THR A 105 14.44 -9.75 8.98
N GLU A 106 15.35 -10.10 9.89
CA GLU A 106 15.95 -9.15 10.83
C GLU A 106 16.72 -8.04 10.10
N LYS A 107 17.57 -8.39 9.14
CA LYS A 107 18.30 -7.41 8.31
C LYS A 107 17.37 -6.46 7.58
N TYR A 108 16.29 -6.97 6.96
CA TYR A 108 15.31 -6.11 6.32
C TYR A 108 14.57 -5.22 7.32
N GLY A 109 14.28 -5.72 8.52
CA GLY A 109 13.69 -4.92 9.60
C GLY A 109 14.57 -3.74 10.01
N GLU A 110 15.88 -3.94 10.11
CA GLU A 110 16.83 -2.86 10.39
C GLU A 110 16.88 -1.82 9.26
N ILE A 111 16.92 -2.27 8.00
CA ILE A 111 16.91 -1.39 6.83
C ILE A 111 15.65 -0.53 6.81
N ILE A 112 14.49 -1.12 7.08
CA ILE A 112 13.21 -0.40 7.13
C ILE A 112 13.26 0.69 8.21
N LYS A 113 13.75 0.38 9.43
CA LYS A 113 13.89 1.38 10.50
C LYS A 113 14.77 2.55 10.10
N VAL A 114 15.89 2.29 9.42
CA VAL A 114 16.80 3.35 8.92
C VAL A 114 16.11 4.20 7.85
N LEU A 115 15.38 3.59 6.92
CA LEU A 115 14.64 4.30 5.88
C LEU A 115 13.51 5.15 6.45
N GLU A 116 12.78 4.63 7.44
CA GLU A 116 11.73 5.38 8.15
C GLU A 116 12.32 6.60 8.88
N ALA A 117 13.44 6.41 9.59
CA ALA A 117 14.14 7.51 10.26
C ALA A 117 14.56 8.59 9.26
N LYS A 118 15.17 8.19 8.14
CA LYS A 118 15.59 9.11 7.07
C LYS A 118 14.41 9.82 6.42
N SER A 119 13.30 9.12 6.22
CA SER A 119 12.06 9.70 5.68
C SER A 119 11.45 10.73 6.63
N ARG A 120 11.41 10.45 7.93
CA ARG A 120 10.97 11.42 8.96
C ARG A 120 11.87 12.64 8.98
N GLU A 121 13.19 12.45 8.95
CA GLU A 121 14.15 13.55 8.92
C GLU A 121 13.97 14.43 7.66
N GLN A 122 13.76 13.81 6.49
CA GLN A 122 13.51 14.54 5.25
C GLN A 122 12.20 15.33 5.29
N LYS A 123 11.12 14.75 5.84
CA LYS A 123 9.85 15.47 6.02
C LYS A 123 10.00 16.69 6.93
N GLU A 124 10.72 16.53 8.04
CA GLU A 124 10.98 17.66 8.95
C GLU A 124 11.84 18.74 8.29
N LYS A 125 12.88 18.35 7.53
CA LYS A 125 13.66 19.31 6.73
C LYS A 125 12.79 20.03 5.71
N LEU A 126 11.94 19.30 4.99
CA LEU A 126 11.05 19.89 4.01
C LEU A 126 10.09 20.87 4.66
N LYS A 127 9.48 20.51 5.79
CA LYS A 127 8.57 21.37 6.54
C LYS A 127 9.24 22.67 7.00
N LYS A 128 10.48 22.59 7.50
CA LYS A 128 11.26 23.78 7.89
C LYS A 128 11.56 24.70 6.71
N VAL A 129 11.76 24.14 5.52
CA VAL A 129 12.00 24.92 4.30
C VAL A 129 10.69 25.48 3.74
N THR A 130 9.59 24.73 3.75
CA THR A 130 8.34 25.12 3.08
C THR A 130 7.44 26.03 3.91
N SER A 131 7.45 25.91 5.24
CA SER A 131 6.63 26.76 6.12
C SER A 131 6.87 28.27 5.92
N PRO A 132 8.10 28.80 5.89
CA PRO A 132 8.30 30.24 5.71
C PRO A 132 7.80 30.74 4.35
N PHE A 133 7.96 29.96 3.28
CA PHE A 133 7.43 30.33 1.97
C PHE A 133 5.89 30.33 1.94
N GLN A 134 5.24 29.44 2.70
CA GLN A 134 3.78 29.44 2.83
C GLN A 134 3.31 30.67 3.59
N ASP A 135 3.97 31.00 4.70
CA ASP A 135 3.64 32.18 5.51
C ASP A 135 3.87 33.49 4.72
N GLU A 136 4.97 33.60 3.99
CA GLU A 136 5.27 34.74 3.13
C GLU A 136 4.27 34.87 1.97
N ASN A 137 3.88 33.76 1.34
CA ASN A 137 2.88 33.76 0.27
C ASN A 137 1.51 34.24 0.79
N GLU A 138 1.10 33.79 1.98
CA GLU A 138 -0.13 34.26 2.59
C GLU A 138 -0.03 35.75 2.96
N ALA A 139 1.10 36.21 3.51
CA ALA A 139 1.34 37.61 3.80
C ALA A 139 1.22 38.49 2.54
N LEU A 140 1.88 38.11 1.45
CA LEU A 140 1.80 38.79 0.16
C LEU A 140 0.37 38.81 -0.40
N ARG A 141 -0.38 37.71 -0.24
CA ARG A 141 -1.80 37.68 -0.65
C ARG A 141 -2.65 38.67 0.14
N GLN A 142 -2.38 38.84 1.43
CA GLN A 142 -3.10 39.83 2.25
C GLN A 142 -2.71 41.26 1.87
N GLU A 143 -1.43 41.52 1.62
CA GLU A 143 -0.95 42.83 1.15
C GLU A 143 -1.56 43.20 -0.20
N ILE A 144 -1.57 42.28 -1.17
CA ILE A 144 -2.22 42.49 -2.48
C ILE A 144 -3.71 42.78 -2.30
N LYS A 145 -4.41 42.05 -1.43
CA LYS A 145 -5.83 42.33 -1.14
C LYS A 145 -6.03 43.72 -0.58
N GLN A 146 -5.15 44.19 0.30
CA GLN A 146 -5.21 45.53 0.85
C GLN A 146 -4.97 46.60 -0.23
N LEU A 147 -3.93 46.45 -1.04
CA LEU A 147 -3.65 47.36 -2.16
C LEU A 147 -4.82 47.43 -3.16
N ILE A 148 -5.45 46.29 -3.47
CA ILE A 148 -6.65 46.25 -4.33
C ILE A 148 -7.81 47.03 -3.71
N ARG A 149 -7.97 47.00 -2.37
CA ARG A 149 -9.01 47.74 -1.66
C ARG A 149 -8.75 49.25 -1.64
N GLU A 150 -7.50 49.68 -1.53
CA GLU A 150 -7.13 51.10 -1.46
C GLU A 150 -7.06 51.77 -2.85
N LEU A 151 -6.82 50.99 -3.91
CA LEU A 151 -6.67 51.49 -5.28
C LEU A 151 -7.86 52.33 -5.81
N PRO A 152 -9.14 51.99 -5.53
CA PRO A 152 -10.29 52.83 -5.90
C PRO A 152 -10.29 54.19 -5.19
N GLU A 153 -9.93 54.24 -3.90
CA GLU A 153 -9.89 55.48 -3.13
C GLU A 153 -8.79 56.41 -3.68
N PHE A 154 -7.60 55.87 -3.96
CA PHE A 154 -6.54 56.62 -4.62
C PHE A 154 -6.96 57.13 -6.00
N LYS A 155 -7.64 56.29 -6.82
CA LYS A 155 -8.16 56.73 -8.12
C LYS A 155 -9.16 57.87 -7.97
N GLN A 156 -10.09 57.78 -7.03
CA GLN A 156 -11.10 58.81 -6.78
C GLN A 156 -10.47 60.14 -6.33
N ILE A 157 -9.49 60.08 -5.42
CA ILE A 157 -8.74 61.27 -5.00
C ILE A 157 -8.02 61.89 -6.19
N ASN A 158 -7.34 61.08 -7.00
CA ASN A 158 -6.58 61.55 -8.15
C ASN A 158 -7.49 62.20 -9.21
N GLU A 159 -8.63 61.57 -9.53
CA GLU A 159 -9.66 62.15 -10.41
C GLU A 159 -10.20 63.48 -9.88
N SER A 160 -10.45 63.58 -8.57
CA SER A 160 -10.90 64.82 -7.92
C SER A 160 -9.85 65.93 -8.02
N VAL A 161 -8.57 65.63 -7.78
CA VAL A 161 -7.45 66.57 -7.92
C VAL A 161 -7.31 67.04 -9.37
N ILE A 162 -7.31 66.12 -10.34
CA ILE A 162 -7.27 66.45 -11.77
C ILE A 162 -8.45 67.35 -12.14
N GLY A 163 -9.65 67.05 -11.64
CA GLY A 163 -10.85 67.85 -11.85
C GLY A 163 -10.76 69.26 -11.25
N LYS A 164 -10.12 69.43 -10.10
CA LYS A 164 -9.83 70.75 -9.50
C LYS A 164 -8.80 71.52 -10.32
N LEU A 165 -7.71 70.88 -10.72
CA LEU A 165 -6.66 71.50 -11.54
C LEU A 165 -7.19 71.97 -12.90
N LYS A 166 -8.00 71.14 -13.59
CA LYS A 166 -8.65 71.54 -14.84
C LYS A 166 -9.52 72.79 -14.68
N ARG A 167 -10.27 72.89 -13.58
CA ARG A 167 -11.09 74.08 -13.27
C ARG A 167 -10.23 75.32 -13.01
N LEU A 168 -9.16 75.19 -12.23
CA LEU A 168 -8.23 76.29 -11.95
C LEU A 168 -7.52 76.77 -13.23
N ILE A 169 -7.06 75.86 -14.09
CA ILE A 169 -6.46 76.21 -15.39
C ILE A 169 -7.47 76.96 -16.27
N LYS A 170 -8.73 76.48 -16.33
CA LYS A 170 -9.78 77.16 -17.09
C LYS A 170 -10.01 78.59 -16.58
N GLN A 171 -10.12 78.77 -15.27
CA GLN A 171 -10.29 80.09 -14.65
C GLN A 171 -9.10 81.02 -14.89
N ALA A 172 -7.87 80.50 -14.80
CA ALA A 172 -6.67 81.27 -15.09
C ALA A 172 -6.65 81.71 -16.56
N ASN A 173 -6.94 80.80 -17.50
CA ASN A 173 -7.01 81.10 -18.93
C ASN A 173 -8.10 82.15 -19.25
N GLU A 174 -9.29 82.02 -18.65
CA GLU A 174 -10.38 82.98 -18.83
C GLU A 174 -9.98 84.38 -18.33
N ARG A 175 -9.30 84.48 -17.18
CA ARG A 175 -8.77 85.75 -16.66
C ARG A 175 -7.72 86.35 -17.60
N THR A 176 -6.78 85.56 -18.12
CA THR A 176 -5.77 86.07 -19.06
C THR A 176 -6.37 86.49 -20.41
N SER A 177 -7.40 85.79 -20.87
CA SER A 177 -8.11 86.15 -22.11
C SER A 177 -8.96 87.41 -21.96
N THR A 178 -9.59 87.62 -20.79
CA THR A 178 -10.32 88.87 -20.51
C THR A 178 -9.37 90.04 -20.27
N GLU A 179 -8.22 89.83 -19.64
CA GLU A 179 -7.15 90.84 -19.51
C GLU A 179 -6.61 91.28 -20.89
N SER A 180 -6.42 90.31 -21.80
CA SER A 180 -6.02 90.58 -23.20
C SER A 180 -7.11 91.29 -24.00
N SER A 181 -8.39 90.94 -23.80
CA SER A 181 -9.52 91.57 -24.49
C SER A 181 -9.83 92.99 -23.96
N ASN A 182 -9.60 93.23 -22.67
CA ASN A 182 -9.76 94.56 -22.08
C ASN A 182 -8.61 95.50 -22.47
N LYS A 183 -7.37 94.98 -22.64
CA LYS A 183 -6.28 95.76 -23.27
C LYS A 183 -6.54 96.10 -24.73
N SER A 184 -7.19 95.22 -25.50
CA SER A 184 -7.57 95.51 -26.89
C SER A 184 -8.81 96.40 -27.05
N LYS A 185 -9.50 96.73 -25.95
CA LYS A 185 -10.65 97.65 -25.90
C LYS A 185 -10.31 99.01 -25.28
N LEU A 186 -9.04 99.28 -24.98
CA LEU A 186 -8.60 100.67 -24.84
C LEU A 186 -8.69 101.30 -26.23
N ASP A 187 -9.72 102.10 -26.42
CA ASP A 187 -9.91 102.93 -27.59
C ASP A 187 -8.82 104.01 -27.61
N TRP A 188 -7.83 103.84 -28.49
CA TRP A 188 -6.76 104.81 -28.68
C TRP A 188 -7.25 106.10 -29.36
N SER A 189 -8.51 106.18 -29.80
CA SER A 189 -9.05 107.39 -30.42
C SER A 189 -9.17 108.57 -29.45
N THR A 190 -9.22 108.34 -28.13
CA THR A 190 -9.28 109.43 -27.14
C THR A 190 -7.89 110.03 -26.82
N TYR A 191 -6.80 109.43 -27.31
CA TYR A 191 -5.44 109.94 -27.06
C TYR A 191 -4.86 110.79 -28.21
N ASN A 192 -5.53 110.84 -29.38
CA ASN A 192 -5.08 111.68 -30.49
C ASN A 192 -5.52 113.15 -30.39
N ASP A 193 -6.56 113.46 -29.62
CA ASP A 193 -7.01 114.85 -29.42
C ASP A 193 -6.18 115.64 -28.39
N LEU A 194 -5.31 114.96 -27.63
CA LEU A 194 -4.44 115.59 -26.61
C LEU A 194 -2.99 115.80 -27.08
N LEU A 195 -2.68 115.46 -28.33
CA LEU A 195 -1.35 115.65 -28.93
C LEU A 195 -1.34 116.59 -30.15
N ALA A 196 -2.47 117.22 -30.48
CA ALA A 196 -2.55 118.19 -31.58
C ALA A 196 -2.37 119.66 -31.17
N ASP A 197 -2.20 119.96 -29.88
CA ASP A 197 -2.04 121.33 -29.33
C ASP A 197 -0.63 121.65 -28.82
N ASN A 198 0.37 120.84 -29.17
CA ASN A 198 1.79 121.14 -28.94
C ASN A 198 2.59 120.80 -30.20
N ASP A 199 2.59 121.73 -31.16
CA ASP A 199 3.80 122.20 -31.86
C ASP A 199 3.38 123.31 -32.84
N GLU A 200 4.06 124.45 -32.71
CA GLU A 200 3.99 125.76 -33.42
C GLU A 200 3.42 125.82 -34.86
#